data_AF-A0A6A5K2M3-F1
#
_entry.id   AF-A0A6A5K2M3-F1
#
_cell.length_a   1.000
_cell.length_b   1.000
_cell.length_c   1.000
_cell.angle_alpha   90.00
_cell.angle_beta   90.00
_cell.angle_gamma   90.00
#
_symmetry.space_group_name_H-M   'P 1'
#
loop_
_entity.id
_entity.type
_entity.pdbx_description
1 polymer ?
#
loop_
_entity_poly.entity_id
_entity_poly.type
_entity_poly.pdbx_seq_one_letter_code
_entity_poly.pdbx_strand_id
1 'polypeptide(L)'
;GDKIQRSLEGLLRSLLYQVLSSHPDLIRHAFPAMDWLTGGPNFEFNKDTLVRGIRLMLEEASKHDIRIFFLIDGLDEFDDRYDDDDETSGVQDLLQILNALRSSSAVKLCVSSRPHNEFIREFGSDQKRHFKLQDLTRNDIRNYVLDTLERSTKSKPVSVRGESYASFIEEVINAAQGVLLWVALATTSISEGILNGDSIFWLRQRLQRLPRKLERLFQYILSTVDPAYRENCARSLLFATTNSDDTTNALIFHMYLDEAEISRCMESSRIDLEEFRDGESRMVKQLNAYCKGLLEVKEDSGSGILEKLYGQRVIVGHRTIAEFLRSEQ
;
A
#
# COMPACT_ATOMS: atom_id res chain seq x y z
N GLY A 1 -1.43 13.57 -1.10
CA GLY A 1 -2.59 14.21 -1.72
C GLY A 1 -2.43 15.71 -1.73
N ASP A 2 -3.10 16.38 -2.65
CA ASP A 2 -3.17 17.84 -2.70
C ASP A 2 -3.91 18.40 -1.47
N LYS A 3 -3.72 19.69 -1.15
CA LYS A 3 -4.27 20.33 0.06
C LYS A 3 -5.76 20.06 0.26
N ILE A 4 -6.56 20.19 -0.79
CA ILE A 4 -8.00 19.95 -0.74
C ILE A 4 -8.33 18.49 -0.40
N GLN A 5 -7.50 17.52 -0.81
CA GLN A 5 -7.74 16.10 -0.54
C GLN A 5 -7.53 15.74 0.93
N ARG A 6 -6.84 16.59 1.70
CA ARG A 6 -6.55 16.38 3.13
C ARG A 6 -7.36 17.29 4.05
N SER A 7 -8.22 18.16 3.51
CA SER A 7 -9.03 19.10 4.26
C SER A 7 -10.45 18.61 4.51
N LEU A 8 -11.13 19.22 5.49
CA LEU A 8 -12.52 18.87 5.81
C LEU A 8 -13.45 19.21 4.66
N GLU A 9 -13.21 20.34 3.99
CA GLU A 9 -13.99 20.73 2.82
C GLU A 9 -13.91 19.70 1.70
N GLY A 10 -12.72 19.14 1.43
CA GLY A 10 -12.57 18.10 0.43
C GLY A 10 -13.32 16.83 0.77
N LEU A 11 -13.29 16.41 2.05
CA LEU A 11 -14.08 15.27 2.52
C LEU A 11 -15.59 15.55 2.35
N LEU A 12 -16.08 16.69 2.84
CA LEU A 12 -17.50 17.05 2.75
C LEU A 12 -17.98 17.13 1.29
N ARG A 13 -17.19 17.77 0.41
CA ARG A 13 -17.48 17.86 -1.03
C ARG A 13 -17.55 16.47 -1.64
N SER A 14 -16.62 15.58 -1.31
CA SER A 14 -16.59 14.21 -1.83
C SER A 14 -17.81 13.40 -1.39
N LEU A 15 -18.15 13.44 -0.10
CA LEU A 15 -19.31 12.73 0.45
C LEU A 15 -20.62 13.23 -0.19
N LEU A 16 -20.80 14.55 -0.25
CA LEU A 16 -21.98 15.17 -0.88
C LEU A 16 -22.05 14.82 -2.36
N TYR A 17 -20.97 15.01 -3.11
CA TYR A 17 -20.93 14.74 -4.53
C TYR A 17 -21.30 13.28 -4.84
N GLN A 18 -20.72 12.30 -4.14
CA GLN A 18 -21.00 10.88 -4.39
C GLN A 18 -22.47 10.52 -4.12
N VAL A 19 -23.04 11.02 -3.02
CA VAL A 19 -24.45 10.75 -2.67
C VAL A 19 -25.40 11.46 -3.64
N LEU A 20 -25.19 12.76 -3.87
CA LEU A 20 -26.07 13.58 -4.70
C LEU A 20 -25.99 13.22 -6.18
N SER A 21 -24.85 12.75 -6.65
CA SER A 21 -24.73 12.20 -8.02
C SER A 21 -25.55 10.92 -8.18
N SER A 22 -25.63 10.11 -7.12
CA SER A 22 -26.42 8.87 -7.11
C SER A 22 -27.91 9.11 -6.89
N HIS A 23 -28.26 10.16 -6.12
CA HIS A 23 -29.64 10.55 -5.80
C HIS A 23 -29.84 12.06 -6.07
N PRO A 24 -29.98 12.48 -7.34
CA PRO A 24 -30.10 13.90 -7.69
C PRO A 24 -31.29 14.62 -7.04
N ASP A 25 -32.35 13.88 -6.68
CA ASP A 25 -33.52 14.42 -5.99
C ASP A 25 -33.20 15.04 -4.62
N LEU A 26 -32.09 14.63 -4.00
CA LEU A 26 -31.63 15.18 -2.72
C LEU A 26 -30.96 16.55 -2.88
N ILE A 27 -30.56 16.96 -4.10
CA ILE A 27 -29.81 18.23 -4.33
C ILE A 27 -30.61 19.44 -3.85
N ARG A 28 -31.90 19.51 -4.22
CA ARG A 28 -32.80 20.61 -3.83
C ARG A 28 -33.06 20.68 -2.32
N HIS A 29 -32.84 19.58 -1.61
CA HIS A 29 -33.01 19.48 -0.16
C HIS A 29 -31.70 19.81 0.57
N ALA A 30 -30.57 19.34 0.04
CA ALA A 30 -29.23 19.67 0.54
C ALA A 30 -28.91 21.17 0.38
N PHE A 31 -29.31 21.78 -0.74
CA PHE A 31 -29.00 23.17 -1.07
C PHE A 31 -30.25 23.96 -1.50
N PRO A 32 -31.20 24.22 -0.59
CA PRO A 32 -32.51 24.78 -0.94
C PRO A 32 -32.46 26.24 -1.41
N ALA A 33 -31.44 27.01 -1.00
CA ALA A 33 -31.28 28.40 -1.41
C ALA A 33 -30.95 28.54 -2.91
N MET A 34 -30.37 27.49 -3.52
CA MET A 34 -30.01 27.47 -4.94
C MET A 34 -29.08 28.61 -5.39
N ASP A 35 -28.36 29.25 -4.46
CA ASP A 35 -27.45 30.38 -4.72
C ASP A 35 -26.39 30.06 -5.80
N TRP A 36 -26.02 28.79 -5.90
CA TRP A 36 -25.09 28.25 -6.89
C TRP A 36 -25.59 28.40 -8.35
N LEU A 37 -26.90 28.44 -8.59
CA LEU A 37 -27.47 28.70 -9.93
C LEU A 37 -27.19 30.12 -10.40
N THR A 38 -27.14 31.08 -9.46
CA THR A 38 -26.87 32.50 -9.76
C THR A 38 -25.39 32.87 -9.66
N GLY A 39 -24.58 32.10 -8.94
CA GLY A 39 -23.15 32.35 -8.76
C GLY A 39 -22.27 31.89 -9.93
N GLY A 40 -22.80 31.08 -10.85
CA GLY A 40 -22.07 30.62 -12.04
C GLY A 40 -20.92 29.65 -11.72
N PRO A 41 -19.98 29.44 -12.67
CA PRO A 41 -18.94 28.40 -12.56
C PRO A 41 -17.91 28.65 -11.45
N ASN A 42 -17.85 29.87 -10.91
CA ASN A 42 -16.93 30.26 -9.84
C ASN A 42 -17.60 30.26 -8.46
N PHE A 43 -18.83 29.74 -8.35
CA PHE A 43 -19.50 29.64 -7.06
C PHE A 43 -18.79 28.62 -6.17
N GLU A 44 -18.37 29.05 -4.98
CA GLU A 44 -17.72 28.18 -4.02
C GLU A 44 -18.64 27.87 -2.84
N PHE A 45 -18.76 26.58 -2.53
CA PHE A 45 -19.40 26.12 -1.31
C PHE A 45 -18.39 26.20 -0.17
N ASN A 46 -18.62 27.14 0.76
CA ASN A 46 -17.87 27.21 2.01
C ASN A 46 -18.21 26.05 2.95
N LYS A 47 -17.34 25.79 3.93
CA LYS A 47 -17.51 24.78 4.98
C LYS A 47 -18.90 24.77 5.61
N ASP A 48 -19.43 25.90 6.07
CA ASP A 48 -20.75 25.96 6.73
C ASP A 48 -21.89 25.51 5.82
N THR A 49 -21.82 25.86 4.54
CA THR A 49 -22.80 25.45 3.53
C THR A 49 -22.72 23.96 3.27
N LEU A 50 -21.52 23.39 3.21
CA LEU A 50 -21.30 21.95 3.05
C LEU A 50 -21.80 21.16 4.25
N VAL A 51 -21.48 21.60 5.48
CA VAL A 51 -21.95 20.96 6.72
C VAL A 51 -23.47 20.97 6.80
N ARG A 52 -24.10 22.10 6.47
CA ARG A 52 -25.55 22.22 6.40
C ARG A 52 -26.14 21.31 5.34
N GLY A 53 -25.50 21.24 4.17
CA GLY A 53 -25.89 20.36 3.07
C GLY A 53 -25.91 18.89 3.47
N ILE A 54 -24.89 18.41 4.19
CA ILE A 54 -24.88 17.04 4.73
C ILE A 54 -26.06 16.82 5.68
N ARG A 55 -26.29 17.72 6.64
CA ARG A 55 -27.37 17.57 7.62
C ARG A 55 -28.74 17.45 6.93
N LEU A 56 -29.05 18.38 6.03
CA LEU A 56 -30.32 18.39 5.30
C LEU A 56 -30.46 17.17 4.38
N MET A 57 -29.39 16.75 3.72
CA MET A 57 -29.37 15.54 2.90
C MET A 57 -29.69 14.29 3.74
N LEU A 58 -29.09 14.16 4.94
CA LEU A 58 -29.30 13.01 5.82
C LEU A 58 -30.72 12.97 6.41
N GLU A 59 -31.29 14.13 6.75
CA GLU A 59 -32.68 14.24 7.20
C GLU A 59 -33.62 13.74 6.11
N GLU A 60 -33.41 14.18 4.87
CA GLU A 60 -34.25 13.79 3.74
C GLU A 60 -34.07 12.32 3.36
N ALA A 61 -32.83 11.84 3.36
CA ALA A 61 -32.52 10.42 3.18
C ALA A 61 -33.24 9.55 4.22
N SER A 62 -33.29 9.99 5.49
CA SER A 62 -33.98 9.26 6.55
C SER A 62 -35.51 9.21 6.35
N LYS A 63 -36.12 10.31 5.88
CA LYS A 63 -37.58 10.35 5.59
C LYS A 63 -37.98 9.42 4.46
N HIS A 64 -37.11 9.30 3.46
CA HIS A 64 -37.35 8.50 2.25
C HIS A 64 -36.74 7.09 2.31
N ASP A 65 -36.32 6.64 3.50
CA ASP A 65 -35.72 5.32 3.73
C ASP A 65 -34.50 5.01 2.83
N ILE A 66 -33.77 6.06 2.44
CA ILE A 66 -32.51 5.93 1.68
C ILE A 66 -31.44 5.44 2.65
N ARG A 67 -30.74 4.36 2.28
CA ARG A 67 -29.65 3.77 3.07
C ARG A 67 -28.31 4.08 2.43
N ILE A 68 -27.43 4.72 3.20
CA ILE A 68 -26.11 5.18 2.75
C ILE A 68 -25.05 4.43 3.55
N PHE A 69 -24.05 3.91 2.86
CA PHE A 69 -22.86 3.34 3.48
C PHE A 69 -21.64 4.18 3.13
N PHE A 70 -20.98 4.73 4.15
CA PHE A 70 -19.73 5.45 4.00
C PHE A 70 -18.58 4.57 4.45
N LEU A 71 -17.61 4.38 3.56
CA LEU A 71 -16.30 3.81 3.85
C LEU A 71 -15.26 4.92 3.69
N ILE A 72 -14.69 5.37 4.80
CA ILE A 72 -13.71 6.47 4.82
C ILE A 72 -12.38 5.91 5.28
N ASP A 73 -11.39 5.90 4.39
CA ASP A 73 -10.06 5.38 4.67
C ASP A 73 -9.11 6.52 5.11
N GLY A 74 -8.22 6.24 6.06
CA GLY A 74 -7.09 7.12 6.40
C GLY A 74 -7.46 8.42 7.09
N LEU A 75 -8.30 8.40 8.15
CA LEU A 75 -8.65 9.62 8.88
C LEU A 75 -7.44 10.35 9.51
N ASP A 76 -6.32 9.66 9.73
CA ASP A 76 -5.08 10.25 10.25
C ASP A 76 -4.29 11.05 9.20
N GLU A 77 -4.63 10.93 7.92
CA GLU A 77 -4.02 11.74 6.85
C GLU A 77 -4.62 13.15 6.78
N PHE A 78 -5.76 13.34 7.46
CA PHE A 78 -6.43 14.62 7.61
C PHE A 78 -5.50 15.67 8.22
N ASP A 79 -5.45 16.84 7.61
CA ASP A 79 -4.53 17.91 7.99
C ASP A 79 -5.13 19.28 7.70
N ASP A 80 -5.83 19.84 8.70
CA ASP A 80 -6.42 21.19 8.66
C ASP A 80 -5.49 22.26 9.27
N ARG A 81 -4.19 21.95 9.44
CA ARG A 81 -3.20 22.77 10.18
C ARG A 81 -2.78 24.08 9.50
N TYR A 82 -3.50 24.54 8.48
CA TYR A 82 -3.03 25.62 7.61
C TYR A 82 -3.83 26.92 7.68
N ASP A 83 -5.02 26.95 8.30
CA ASP A 83 -5.88 28.14 8.33
C ASP A 83 -6.15 28.75 9.73
N ASP A 84 -5.76 28.09 10.82
CA ASP A 84 -5.87 28.67 12.18
C ASP A 84 -4.68 28.22 13.07
N ASP A 85 -4.19 29.14 13.92
CA ASP A 85 -3.15 28.89 14.95
C ASP A 85 -3.57 27.87 16.04
N ASP A 86 -4.73 27.21 15.88
CA ASP A 86 -5.27 26.23 16.83
C ASP A 86 -5.36 24.83 16.20
N GLU A 87 -4.27 24.08 16.37
CA GLU A 87 -4.07 22.68 15.95
C GLU A 87 -5.20 21.73 16.42
N THR A 88 -5.99 22.15 17.41
CA THR A 88 -7.04 21.35 18.05
C THR A 88 -8.39 21.42 17.32
N SER A 89 -8.63 22.46 16.51
CA SER A 89 -9.94 22.76 15.94
C SER A 89 -10.36 21.78 14.83
N GLY A 90 -9.47 21.49 13.86
CA GLY A 90 -9.80 20.69 12.68
C GLY A 90 -10.19 19.24 12.99
N VAL A 91 -9.48 18.59 13.93
CA VAL A 91 -9.83 17.20 14.33
C VAL A 91 -11.17 17.17 15.06
N GLN A 92 -11.48 18.17 15.89
CA GLN A 92 -12.78 18.25 16.56
C GLN A 92 -13.92 18.42 15.55
N ASP A 93 -13.74 19.25 14.52
CA ASP A 93 -14.73 19.41 13.45
C ASP A 93 -14.94 18.11 12.68
N LEU A 94 -13.86 17.40 12.34
CA LEU A 94 -13.96 16.07 11.73
C LEU A 94 -14.77 15.10 12.61
N LEU A 95 -14.45 15.02 13.91
CA LEU A 95 -15.17 14.16 14.85
C LEU A 95 -16.66 14.56 14.95
N GLN A 96 -16.97 15.85 14.94
CA GLN A 96 -18.34 16.34 14.95
C GLN A 96 -19.12 15.87 13.72
N ILE A 97 -18.51 15.93 12.53
CA ILE A 97 -19.13 15.44 11.29
C ILE A 97 -19.31 13.92 11.32
N LEU A 98 -18.29 13.16 11.73
CA LEU A 98 -18.38 11.70 11.84
C LEU A 98 -19.48 11.28 12.83
N ASN A 99 -19.63 12.00 13.94
CA ASN A 99 -20.70 11.76 14.91
C ASN A 99 -22.08 12.11 14.36
N ALA A 100 -22.21 13.18 13.57
CA ALA A 100 -23.45 13.51 12.88
C ALA A 100 -23.86 12.42 11.88
N LEU A 101 -22.89 11.91 11.10
CA LEU A 101 -23.10 10.79 10.18
C LEU A 101 -23.52 9.54 10.94
N ARG A 102 -22.79 9.16 11.99
CA ARG A 102 -23.05 7.98 12.82
C ARG A 102 -24.43 8.02 13.50
N SER A 103 -24.92 9.20 13.85
CA SER A 103 -26.21 9.37 14.54
C SER A 103 -27.41 9.25 13.60
N SER A 104 -27.21 9.34 12.29
CA SER A 104 -28.28 9.21 11.31
C SER A 104 -28.70 7.75 11.13
N SER A 105 -30.00 7.48 11.17
CA SER A 105 -30.56 6.14 10.90
C SER A 105 -30.37 5.70 9.44
N ALA A 106 -30.16 6.65 8.53
CA ALA A 106 -29.90 6.37 7.12
C ALA A 106 -28.48 5.84 6.88
N VAL A 107 -27.55 6.00 7.83
CA VAL A 107 -26.12 5.83 7.60
C VAL A 107 -25.56 4.61 8.31
N LYS A 108 -24.73 3.85 7.59
CA LYS A 108 -23.70 2.98 8.16
C LYS A 108 -22.33 3.58 7.87
N LEU A 109 -21.50 3.68 8.88
CA LEU A 109 -20.19 4.31 8.79
C LEU A 109 -19.10 3.29 9.14
N CYS A 110 -18.14 3.12 8.24
CA CYS A 110 -16.89 2.39 8.47
C CYS A 110 -15.74 3.36 8.22
N VAL A 111 -14.90 3.55 9.22
CA VAL A 111 -13.75 4.46 9.16
C VAL A 111 -12.48 3.70 9.50
N SER A 112 -11.36 4.06 8.88
CA SER A 112 -10.03 3.55 9.23
C SER A 112 -9.11 4.72 9.61
N SER A 113 -8.15 4.46 10.52
CA SER A 113 -7.12 5.42 10.89
C SER A 113 -5.93 4.71 11.55
N ARG A 114 -4.79 5.39 11.62
CA ARG A 114 -3.75 5.08 12.61
C ARG A 114 -4.27 5.25 14.05
N PRO A 115 -3.64 4.62 15.06
CA PRO A 115 -4.07 4.65 16.45
C PRO A 115 -3.74 5.99 17.14
N HIS A 116 -4.26 7.11 16.61
CA HIS A 116 -4.17 8.43 17.26
C HIS A 116 -5.12 8.50 18.46
N ASN A 117 -4.73 9.27 19.48
CA ASN A 117 -5.41 9.30 20.77
C ASN A 117 -6.85 9.82 20.67
N GLU A 118 -7.10 10.75 19.75
CA GLU A 118 -8.37 11.39 19.48
C GLU A 118 -9.39 10.35 18.98
N PHE A 119 -9.00 9.55 17.99
CA PHE A 119 -9.86 8.50 17.42
C PHE A 119 -10.05 7.32 18.38
N ILE A 120 -9.01 6.94 19.13
CA ILE A 120 -9.14 5.89 20.16
C ILE A 120 -10.09 6.34 21.27
N ARG A 121 -10.01 7.60 21.69
CA ARG A 121 -10.90 8.15 22.71
C ARG A 121 -12.35 8.16 22.25
N GLU A 122 -12.59 8.59 21.01
CA GLU A 122 -13.95 8.74 20.47
C GLU A 122 -14.59 7.39 20.08
N PHE A 123 -13.83 6.52 19.40
CA PHE A 123 -14.37 5.31 18.77
C PHE A 123 -13.88 3.99 19.41
N GLY A 124 -12.85 4.03 20.26
CA GLY A 124 -12.20 2.83 20.81
C GLY A 124 -12.90 2.20 22.02
N SER A 125 -13.94 2.82 22.58
CA SER A 125 -14.66 2.30 23.76
C SER A 125 -15.57 1.10 23.44
N ASP A 126 -16.12 1.02 22.22
CA ASP A 126 -16.97 -0.08 21.78
C ASP A 126 -16.16 -1.15 21.03
N GLN A 127 -15.69 -2.16 21.75
CA GLN A 127 -14.92 -3.28 21.17
C GLN A 127 -15.69 -4.12 20.15
N LYS A 128 -17.03 -3.99 20.05
CA LYS A 128 -17.80 -4.69 19.00
C LYS A 128 -17.75 -3.95 17.66
N ARG A 129 -17.41 -2.65 17.68
CA ARG A 129 -17.40 -1.77 16.50
C ARG A 129 -16.01 -1.24 16.17
N HIS A 130 -15.02 -1.58 16.98
CA HIS A 130 -13.63 -1.23 16.79
C HIS A 130 -12.78 -2.51 16.82
N PHE A 131 -11.96 -2.70 15.79
CA PHE A 131 -10.99 -3.78 15.72
C PHE A 131 -9.66 -3.24 15.19
N LYS A 132 -8.56 -3.86 15.61
CA LYS A 132 -7.23 -3.53 15.10
C LYS A 132 -6.86 -4.53 14.02
N LEU A 133 -6.56 -4.03 12.82
CA LEU A 133 -6.25 -4.90 11.69
C LEU A 133 -5.06 -5.83 11.97
N GLN A 134 -4.04 -5.33 12.68
CA GLN A 134 -2.86 -6.10 13.07
C GLN A 134 -3.17 -7.35 13.91
N ASP A 135 -4.27 -7.34 14.68
CA ASP A 135 -4.67 -8.48 15.50
C ASP A 135 -5.36 -9.55 14.64
N LEU A 136 -6.05 -9.12 13.58
CA LEU A 136 -6.74 -9.99 12.63
C LEU A 136 -5.79 -10.61 11.61
N THR A 137 -4.75 -9.88 11.17
CA THR A 137 -3.77 -10.39 10.18
C THR A 137 -2.68 -11.26 10.80
N ARG A 138 -2.62 -11.38 12.13
CA ARG A 138 -1.56 -12.11 12.83
C ARG A 138 -1.43 -13.57 12.35
N ASN A 139 -2.56 -14.25 12.13
CA ASN A 139 -2.53 -15.65 11.72
C ASN A 139 -2.08 -15.81 10.27
N ASP A 140 -2.52 -14.91 9.38
CA ASP A 140 -2.09 -14.89 7.98
C ASP A 140 -0.59 -14.60 7.87
N ILE A 141 -0.08 -13.66 8.66
CA ILE A 141 1.35 -13.38 8.79
C ILE A 141 2.10 -14.61 9.27
N ARG A 142 1.60 -15.31 10.31
CA ARG A 142 2.23 -16.54 10.80
C ARG A 142 2.34 -17.59 9.69
N ASN A 143 1.24 -17.86 8.97
CA ASN A 143 1.21 -18.83 7.89
C ASN A 143 2.19 -18.44 6.77
N TYR A 144 2.19 -17.16 6.38
CA TYR A 144 3.11 -16.64 5.37
C TYR A 144 4.58 -16.82 5.75
N VAL A 145 4.94 -16.49 7.00
CA VAL A 145 6.31 -16.63 7.50
C VAL A 145 6.73 -18.10 7.51
N LEU A 146 5.88 -18.99 8.03
CA LEU A 146 6.16 -20.42 8.08
C LEU A 146 6.36 -20.99 6.68
N ASP A 147 5.40 -20.76 5.78
CA ASP A 147 5.47 -21.28 4.41
C ASP A 147 6.71 -20.77 3.67
N THR A 148 7.05 -19.49 3.84
CA THR A 148 8.19 -18.87 3.17
C THR A 148 9.51 -19.39 3.69
N LEU A 149 9.69 -19.45 5.01
CA LEU A 149 10.93 -19.95 5.60
C LEU A 149 11.07 -21.47 5.43
N GLU A 150 9.98 -22.23 5.48
CA GLU A 150 10.01 -23.66 5.21
C GLU A 150 10.47 -23.96 3.78
N ARG A 151 9.97 -23.23 2.78
CA ARG A 151 10.45 -23.34 1.39
C ARG A 151 11.96 -23.12 1.29
N SER A 152 12.50 -22.14 2.01
CA SER A 152 13.94 -21.83 2.07
C SER A 152 14.76 -22.92 2.78
N THR A 153 14.15 -23.70 3.67
CA THR A 153 14.83 -24.80 4.42
C THR A 153 14.80 -26.16 3.73
N LYS A 154 13.99 -26.37 2.67
CA LYS A 154 13.86 -27.68 1.99
C LYS A 154 15.19 -28.26 1.48
N SER A 155 16.25 -27.47 1.39
CA SER A 155 17.59 -27.87 0.96
C SER A 155 18.57 -28.21 2.10
N LYS A 156 18.22 -28.05 3.39
CA LYS A 156 19.12 -28.36 4.52
C LYS A 156 18.39 -29.05 5.70
N PRO A 157 18.98 -30.07 6.34
CA PRO A 157 18.38 -30.71 7.50
C PRO A 157 18.48 -29.78 8.72
N VAL A 158 17.37 -29.15 9.06
CA VAL A 158 16.74 -29.21 10.39
C VAL A 158 17.71 -29.32 11.59
N SER A 159 18.53 -28.30 11.84
CA SER A 159 18.86 -27.87 13.21
C SER A 159 17.92 -26.73 13.67
N VAL A 160 16.87 -26.50 12.88
CA VAL A 160 15.97 -25.33 12.91
C VAL A 160 14.56 -25.73 13.37
N ARG A 161 14.30 -26.96 13.82
CA ARG A 161 12.96 -27.38 14.29
C ARG A 161 12.96 -27.76 15.77
N GLY A 162 13.40 -26.82 16.61
CA GLY A 162 13.26 -26.89 18.06
C GLY A 162 12.51 -25.67 18.62
N GLU A 163 12.29 -25.64 19.93
CA GLU A 163 11.61 -24.53 20.62
C GLU A 163 12.20 -23.15 20.28
N SER A 164 13.53 -23.09 20.08
CA SER A 164 14.24 -21.86 19.67
C SER A 164 13.75 -21.28 18.34
N TYR A 165 13.35 -22.12 17.37
CA TYR A 165 12.81 -21.63 16.11
C TYR A 165 11.38 -21.15 16.22
N ALA A 166 10.52 -21.89 16.94
CA ALA A 166 9.15 -21.45 17.19
C ALA A 166 9.12 -20.07 17.87
N SER A 167 9.99 -19.86 18.88
CA SER A 167 10.14 -18.55 19.52
C SER A 167 10.64 -17.46 18.55
N PHE A 168 11.57 -17.79 17.66
CA PHE A 168 12.04 -16.86 16.62
C PHE A 168 10.93 -16.48 15.63
N ILE A 169 10.07 -17.43 15.22
CA ILE A 169 8.92 -17.12 14.36
C ILE A 169 7.99 -16.12 15.05
N GLU A 170 7.70 -16.30 16.34
CA GLU A 170 6.89 -15.32 17.09
C GLU A 170 7.58 -13.95 17.19
N GLU A 171 8.91 -13.90 17.31
CA GLU A 171 9.66 -12.64 17.25
C GLU A 171 9.47 -11.92 15.90
N VAL A 172 9.49 -12.66 14.78
CA VAL A 172 9.25 -12.11 13.43
C VAL A 172 7.81 -11.61 13.28
N ILE A 173 6.82 -12.36 13.77
CA ILE A 173 5.40 -11.96 13.73
C ILE A 173 5.17 -10.71 14.56
N ASN A 174 5.73 -10.65 15.77
CA ASN A 174 5.60 -9.47 16.64
C ASN A 174 6.30 -8.24 16.05
N ALA A 175 7.44 -8.45 15.40
CA ALA A 175 8.20 -7.44 14.69
C ALA A 175 7.43 -6.79 13.54
N ALA A 176 6.50 -7.51 12.92
CA ALA A 176 5.72 -7.04 11.77
C ALA A 176 4.75 -5.90 12.11
N GLN A 177 4.27 -5.83 13.34
CA GLN A 177 3.21 -4.90 13.76
C GLN A 177 1.99 -4.90 12.81
N GLY A 178 1.66 -6.05 12.21
CA GLY A 178 0.55 -6.21 11.27
C GLY A 178 0.84 -5.80 9.82
N VAL A 179 2.05 -5.34 9.49
CA VAL A 179 2.41 -4.86 8.15
C VAL A 179 2.90 -6.01 7.27
N LEU A 180 2.05 -6.51 6.38
CA LEU A 180 2.37 -7.67 5.53
C LEU A 180 3.56 -7.41 4.58
N LEU A 181 3.67 -6.20 4.01
CA LEU A 181 4.81 -5.83 3.18
C LEU A 181 6.14 -5.91 3.94
N TRP A 182 6.13 -5.47 5.20
CA TRP A 182 7.30 -5.57 6.07
C TRP A 182 7.72 -7.03 6.27
N VAL A 183 6.74 -7.91 6.50
CA VAL A 183 6.96 -9.35 6.66
C VAL A 183 7.57 -9.95 5.40
N ALA A 184 7.03 -9.62 4.23
CA ALA A 184 7.56 -10.12 2.95
C ALA A 184 9.05 -9.79 2.81
N LEU A 185 9.42 -8.52 2.98
CA LEU A 185 10.81 -8.07 2.89
C LEU A 185 11.70 -8.66 4.00
N ALA A 186 11.20 -8.74 5.23
CA ALA A 186 11.93 -9.33 6.34
C ALA A 186 12.21 -10.81 6.11
N THR A 187 11.23 -11.57 5.61
CA THR A 187 11.39 -13.00 5.31
C THR A 187 12.35 -13.26 4.16
N THR A 188 12.45 -12.35 3.18
CA THR A 188 13.50 -12.39 2.14
C THR A 188 14.88 -12.28 2.77
N SER A 189 15.08 -11.28 3.64
CA SER A 189 16.35 -11.11 4.35
C SER A 189 16.68 -12.31 5.24
N ILE A 190 15.72 -12.85 5.98
CA ILE A 190 15.92 -14.03 6.83
C ILE A 190 16.24 -15.28 5.99
N SER A 191 15.57 -15.45 4.85
CA SER A 191 15.80 -16.57 3.94
C SER A 191 17.22 -16.57 3.39
N GLU A 192 17.78 -15.41 3.03
CA GLU A 192 19.22 -15.31 2.68
C GLU A 192 20.12 -15.83 3.81
N GLY A 193 19.83 -15.47 5.07
CA GLY A 193 20.60 -15.95 6.21
C GLY A 193 20.54 -17.48 6.35
N ILE A 194 19.36 -18.06 6.18
CA ILE A 194 19.18 -19.53 6.20
C ILE A 194 20.00 -20.20 5.08
N LEU A 195 19.96 -19.63 3.86
CA LEU A 195 20.74 -20.13 2.72
C LEU A 195 22.24 -20.05 3.01
N ASN A 196 22.71 -18.99 3.65
CA ASN A 196 24.10 -18.82 4.10
C ASN A 196 24.48 -19.75 5.27
N GLY A 197 23.52 -20.42 5.91
CA GLY A 197 23.76 -21.31 7.04
C GLY A 197 23.84 -20.61 8.39
N ASP A 198 23.25 -19.41 8.51
CA ASP A 198 23.16 -18.66 9.75
C ASP A 198 22.44 -19.48 10.82
N SER A 199 22.98 -19.48 12.05
CA SER A 199 22.29 -20.03 13.21
C SER A 199 21.14 -19.13 13.65
N ILE A 200 20.21 -19.64 14.48
CA ILE A 200 19.10 -18.84 15.05
C ILE A 200 19.59 -17.56 15.71
N PHE A 201 20.77 -17.59 16.36
CA PHE A 201 21.39 -16.40 16.95
C PHE A 201 21.64 -15.31 15.89
N TRP A 202 22.25 -15.66 14.75
CA TRP A 202 22.53 -14.72 13.68
C TRP A 202 21.27 -14.26 12.96
N LEU A 203 20.27 -15.14 12.80
CA LEU A 203 18.96 -14.76 12.26
C LEU A 203 18.23 -13.74 13.17
N ARG A 204 18.32 -13.89 14.50
CA ARG A 204 17.82 -12.87 15.45
C ARG A 204 18.56 -11.55 15.31
N GLN A 205 19.89 -11.58 15.20
CA GLN A 205 20.68 -10.36 14.97
C GLN A 205 20.28 -9.66 13.68
N ARG A 206 20.01 -10.43 12.61
CA ARG A 206 19.50 -9.90 11.35
C ARG A 206 18.12 -9.26 11.54
N LEU A 207 17.19 -9.94 12.21
CA LEU A 207 15.85 -9.42 12.51
C LEU A 207 15.87 -8.11 13.31
N GLN A 208 16.79 -7.98 14.28
CA GLN A 208 16.93 -6.78 15.11
C GLN A 208 17.44 -5.56 14.33
N ARG A 209 18.17 -5.78 13.23
CA ARG A 209 18.68 -4.70 12.36
C ARG A 209 17.62 -4.17 11.40
N LEU A 210 16.55 -4.93 11.15
CA LEU A 210 15.48 -4.53 10.24
C LEU A 210 14.64 -3.40 10.86
N PRO A 211 14.61 -2.19 10.25
CA PRO A 211 13.77 -1.10 10.74
C PRO A 211 12.29 -1.45 10.68
N ARG A 212 11.50 -1.03 11.68
CA ARG A 212 10.06 -1.30 11.74
C ARG A 212 9.23 -0.45 10.77
N LYS A 213 9.66 0.79 10.53
CA LYS A 213 9.02 1.70 9.56
C LYS A 213 9.43 1.32 8.13
N LEU A 214 8.47 1.26 7.21
CA LEU A 214 8.68 0.82 5.83
C LEU A 214 9.71 1.69 5.10
N GLU A 215 9.64 3.01 5.24
CA GLU A 215 10.55 3.94 4.58
C GLU A 215 12.01 3.67 4.99
N ARG A 216 12.23 3.50 6.30
CA ARG A 216 13.56 3.16 6.83
C ARG A 216 13.98 1.75 6.41
N LEU A 217 13.04 0.81 6.29
CA LEU A 217 13.33 -0.54 5.81
C LEU A 217 13.78 -0.51 4.34
N PHE A 218 13.13 0.27 3.49
CA PHE A 218 13.54 0.44 2.09
C PHE A 218 14.95 1.03 1.99
N GLN A 219 15.22 2.11 2.74
CA GLN A 219 16.56 2.71 2.83
C GLN A 219 17.60 1.69 3.32
N TYR A 220 17.26 0.91 4.34
CA TYR A 220 18.13 -0.16 4.84
C TYR A 220 18.41 -1.20 3.76
N ILE A 221 17.38 -1.70 3.06
CA ILE A 221 17.55 -2.69 1.98
C ILE A 221 18.49 -2.15 0.90
N LEU A 222 18.23 -0.94 0.41
CA LEU A 222 19.07 -0.28 -0.60
C LEU A 222 20.52 -0.11 -0.13
N SER A 223 20.74 0.19 1.15
CA SER A 223 22.10 0.33 1.71
C SER A 223 22.87 -1.00 1.75
N THR A 224 22.16 -2.14 1.80
CA THR A 224 22.76 -3.49 1.81
C THR A 224 23.05 -4.05 0.42
N VAL A 225 22.72 -3.33 -0.64
CA VAL A 225 23.05 -3.72 -2.01
C VAL A 225 24.56 -3.56 -2.21
N ASP A 226 25.19 -4.62 -2.72
CA ASP A 226 26.61 -4.63 -3.03
C ASP A 226 26.96 -3.43 -3.93
N PRO A 227 28.03 -2.66 -3.63
CA PRO A 227 28.47 -1.55 -4.46
C PRO A 227 28.54 -1.87 -5.96
N ALA A 228 28.93 -3.09 -6.33
CA ALA A 228 29.03 -3.54 -7.73
C ALA A 228 27.68 -3.61 -8.45
N TYR A 229 26.56 -3.73 -7.72
CA TYR A 229 25.21 -3.86 -8.28
C TYR A 229 24.31 -2.64 -8.04
N ARG A 230 24.80 -1.58 -7.40
CA ARG A 230 23.98 -0.40 -7.07
C ARG A 230 23.44 0.30 -8.31
N GLU A 231 24.26 0.44 -9.35
CA GLU A 231 23.84 1.06 -10.61
C GLU A 231 22.73 0.24 -11.27
N ASN A 232 22.91 -1.08 -11.38
CA ASN A 232 21.90 -1.97 -11.94
C ASN A 232 20.61 -1.96 -11.12
N CYS A 233 20.71 -1.94 -9.79
CA CYS A 233 19.55 -1.81 -8.90
C CYS A 233 18.81 -0.49 -9.12
N ALA A 234 19.53 0.63 -9.18
CA ALA A 234 18.94 1.95 -9.42
C ALA A 234 18.26 2.03 -10.79
N ARG A 235 18.91 1.56 -11.87
CA ARG A 235 18.32 1.47 -13.22
C ARG A 235 17.04 0.62 -13.22
N SER A 236 17.09 -0.54 -12.56
CA SER A 236 15.97 -1.47 -12.43
C SER A 236 14.76 -0.81 -11.76
N LEU A 237 14.99 -0.16 -10.62
CA LEU A 237 13.94 0.50 -9.83
C LEU A 237 13.36 1.70 -10.58
N LEU A 238 14.22 2.54 -11.17
CA LEU A 238 13.79 3.70 -11.95
C LEU A 238 12.90 3.26 -13.10
N PHE A 239 13.36 2.30 -13.91
CA PHE A 239 12.61 1.80 -15.05
C PHE A 239 11.27 1.16 -14.67
N ALA A 240 11.20 0.44 -13.54
CA ALA A 240 9.95 -0.11 -13.04
C ALA A 240 8.95 0.98 -12.58
N THR A 241 9.44 2.11 -12.07
CA THR A 241 8.59 3.19 -11.51
C THR A 241 8.18 4.29 -12.49
N THR A 242 8.88 4.43 -13.62
CA THR A 242 8.59 5.45 -14.65
C THR A 242 7.55 5.01 -15.67
N ASN A 243 7.30 3.71 -15.80
CA ASN A 243 6.25 3.19 -16.67
C ASN A 243 4.87 3.43 -16.03
N SER A 244 3.94 3.97 -16.81
CA SER A 244 2.61 4.43 -16.38
C SER A 244 1.78 3.38 -15.63
N ASP A 245 2.02 2.11 -15.94
CA ASP A 245 1.25 0.97 -15.42
C ASP A 245 1.97 0.20 -14.31
N ASP A 246 3.17 0.64 -13.86
CA ASP A 246 4.04 -0.07 -12.90
C ASP A 246 4.34 -1.55 -13.28
N THR A 247 4.08 -1.92 -14.54
CA THR A 247 4.31 -3.25 -15.10
C THR A 247 5.16 -3.12 -16.35
N THR A 248 6.31 -3.77 -16.35
CA THR A 248 7.14 -3.86 -17.56
C THR A 248 7.30 -5.31 -17.96
N ASN A 249 7.17 -5.59 -19.25
CA ASN A 249 7.47 -6.92 -19.76
C ASN A 249 8.91 -7.30 -19.38
N ALA A 250 9.10 -8.50 -18.83
CA ALA A 250 10.39 -9.01 -18.37
C ALA A 250 11.47 -8.99 -19.45
N LEU A 251 11.08 -9.11 -20.72
CA LEU A 251 12.02 -9.01 -21.84
C LEU A 251 12.58 -7.64 -22.04
N ILE A 252 11.71 -6.64 -22.06
CA ILE A 252 12.12 -5.25 -22.20
C ILE A 252 13.04 -4.89 -21.04
N PHE A 253 12.72 -5.42 -19.86
CA PHE A 253 13.52 -5.24 -18.65
C PHE A 253 14.92 -5.89 -18.75
N HIS A 254 15.00 -7.15 -19.20
CA HIS A 254 16.28 -7.84 -19.44
C HIS A 254 17.13 -7.12 -20.49
N MET A 255 16.52 -6.79 -21.63
CA MET A 255 17.19 -6.05 -22.70
C MET A 255 17.70 -4.71 -22.20
N TYR A 256 16.93 -3.96 -21.41
CA TYR A 256 17.33 -2.65 -20.92
C TYR A 256 18.54 -2.67 -19.96
N LEU A 257 18.75 -3.77 -19.23
CA LEU A 257 19.77 -3.87 -18.19
C LEU A 257 21.13 -4.36 -18.70
N ASP A 258 21.21 -4.97 -19.87
CA ASP A 258 22.46 -5.46 -20.46
C ASP A 258 22.69 -4.78 -21.83
N GLU A 259 23.57 -3.77 -21.84
CA GLU A 259 23.91 -3.03 -23.06
C GLU A 259 24.51 -3.93 -24.15
N ALA A 260 25.21 -5.01 -23.76
CA ALA A 260 25.77 -5.96 -24.73
C ALA A 260 24.68 -6.87 -25.33
N GLU A 261 23.59 -7.13 -24.60
CA GLU A 261 22.41 -7.82 -25.14
C GLU A 261 21.65 -6.93 -26.13
N ILE A 262 21.48 -5.63 -25.85
CA ILE A 262 20.81 -4.70 -26.78
C ILE A 262 21.51 -4.71 -28.13
N SER A 263 22.83 -4.55 -28.15
CA SER A 263 23.63 -4.57 -29.39
C SER A 263 23.49 -5.90 -30.12
N ARG A 264 23.55 -7.02 -29.40
CA ARG A 264 23.43 -8.38 -29.98
C ARG A 264 22.03 -8.64 -30.57
N CYS A 265 20.97 -8.20 -29.90
CA CYS A 265 19.60 -8.30 -30.39
C CYS A 265 19.36 -7.40 -31.61
N MET A 266 19.97 -6.22 -31.67
CA MET A 266 19.87 -5.32 -32.82
C MET A 266 20.62 -5.86 -34.05
N GLU A 267 21.68 -6.65 -33.84
CA GLU A 267 22.46 -7.29 -34.89
C GLU A 267 21.88 -8.63 -35.37
N SER A 268 21.05 -9.30 -34.56
CA SER A 268 20.43 -10.58 -34.89
C SER A 268 19.00 -10.43 -35.40
N SER A 269 18.65 -11.12 -36.48
CA SER A 269 17.28 -11.21 -36.99
C SER A 269 16.46 -12.35 -36.36
N ARG A 270 17.04 -13.08 -35.40
CA ARG A 270 16.40 -14.22 -34.73
C ARG A 270 16.69 -14.21 -33.22
N ILE A 271 15.65 -14.43 -32.42
CA ILE A 271 15.74 -14.66 -30.99
C ILE A 271 15.71 -16.18 -30.76
N ASP A 272 16.77 -16.74 -30.18
CA ASP A 272 16.76 -18.13 -29.71
C ASP A 272 15.95 -18.25 -28.42
N LEU A 273 14.98 -19.16 -28.41
CA LEU A 273 14.06 -19.38 -27.29
C LEU A 273 14.74 -20.04 -26.09
N GLU A 274 15.82 -20.81 -26.28
CA GLU A 274 16.58 -21.37 -25.15
C GLU A 274 17.47 -20.31 -24.52
N GLU A 275 18.22 -19.55 -25.33
CA GLU A 275 19.05 -18.43 -24.85
C GLU A 275 18.21 -17.38 -24.11
N PHE A 276 16.99 -17.13 -24.60
CA PHE A 276 15.99 -16.31 -23.93
C PHE A 276 15.66 -16.80 -22.52
N ARG A 277 15.34 -18.09 -22.37
CA ARG A 277 14.92 -18.65 -21.07
C ARG A 277 16.05 -18.62 -20.07
N ASP A 278 17.27 -18.83 -20.55
CA ASP A 278 18.48 -18.69 -19.74
C ASP A 278 18.69 -17.22 -19.33
N GLY A 279 18.51 -16.27 -20.26
CA GLY A 279 18.53 -14.84 -19.98
C GLY A 279 17.51 -14.41 -18.93
N GLU A 280 16.27 -14.87 -19.07
CA GLU A 280 15.18 -14.66 -18.12
C GLU A 280 15.53 -15.21 -16.73
N SER A 281 15.99 -16.46 -16.65
CA SER A 281 16.41 -17.07 -15.38
C SER A 281 17.56 -16.30 -14.73
N ARG A 282 18.51 -15.78 -15.54
CA ARG A 282 19.58 -14.90 -15.06
C ARG A 282 19.00 -13.59 -14.52
N MET A 283 18.11 -12.92 -15.26
CA MET A 283 17.46 -11.68 -14.85
C MET A 283 16.74 -11.83 -13.51
N VAL A 284 15.97 -12.91 -13.33
CA VAL A 284 15.25 -13.18 -12.07
C VAL A 284 16.23 -13.33 -10.90
N LYS A 285 17.30 -14.11 -11.07
CA LYS A 285 18.33 -14.29 -10.02
C LYS A 285 19.02 -12.97 -9.68
N GLN A 286 19.32 -12.20 -10.71
CA GLN A 286 19.94 -10.90 -10.63
C GLN A 286 19.02 -9.91 -9.87
N LEU A 287 17.76 -9.73 -10.30
CA LEU A 287 16.76 -8.92 -9.59
C LEU A 287 16.62 -9.33 -8.12
N ASN A 288 16.58 -10.63 -7.82
CA ASN A 288 16.54 -11.10 -6.44
C ASN A 288 17.79 -10.71 -5.65
N ALA A 289 18.98 -10.77 -6.26
CA ALA A 289 20.24 -10.45 -5.59
C ALA A 289 20.38 -8.97 -5.24
N TYR A 290 19.96 -8.05 -6.12
CA TYR A 290 20.18 -6.62 -5.90
C TYR A 290 18.93 -5.78 -5.62
N CYS A 291 17.73 -6.21 -6.02
CA CYS A 291 16.48 -5.54 -5.64
C CYS A 291 15.86 -6.12 -4.37
N LYS A 292 16.28 -7.31 -3.91
CA LYS A 292 15.95 -7.89 -2.59
C LYS A 292 14.46 -7.84 -2.21
N GLY A 293 13.58 -8.10 -3.19
CA GLY A 293 12.12 -8.09 -3.02
C GLY A 293 11.44 -6.73 -3.21
N LEU A 294 12.17 -5.67 -3.59
CA LEU A 294 11.57 -4.41 -4.01
C LEU A 294 10.91 -4.51 -5.39
N LEU A 295 11.44 -5.38 -6.25
CA LEU A 295 10.86 -5.78 -7.53
C LEU A 295 10.49 -7.26 -7.47
N GLU A 296 9.40 -7.61 -8.14
CA GLU A 296 8.92 -8.97 -8.29
C GLU A 296 8.72 -9.30 -9.77
N VAL A 297 8.94 -10.56 -10.14
CA VAL A 297 8.60 -11.07 -11.46
C VAL A 297 7.32 -11.90 -11.33
N LYS A 298 6.25 -11.49 -12.02
CA LYS A 298 4.98 -12.21 -12.07
C LYS A 298 4.81 -12.87 -13.43
N GLU A 299 4.28 -14.09 -13.42
CA GLU A 299 3.84 -14.81 -14.62
C GLU A 299 2.33 -14.62 -14.83
N ASP A 300 1.92 -14.11 -15.99
CA ASP A 300 0.52 -14.20 -16.42
C ASP A 300 0.16 -15.66 -16.70
N SER A 301 -1.03 -16.07 -16.26
CA SER A 301 -1.51 -17.46 -16.30
C SER A 301 -1.93 -17.96 -17.70
N GLY A 302 -1.32 -17.43 -18.76
CA GLY A 302 -1.61 -17.78 -20.15
C GLY A 302 -1.05 -19.15 -20.54
N SER A 303 -1.82 -19.92 -21.29
CA SER A 303 -1.43 -21.27 -21.73
C SER A 303 -0.63 -21.28 -23.04
N GLY A 304 -0.62 -20.19 -23.81
CA GLY A 304 0.09 -20.09 -25.09
C GLY A 304 1.60 -19.89 -24.96
N ILE A 305 2.39 -20.36 -25.96
CA ILE A 305 3.86 -20.19 -25.99
C ILE A 305 4.24 -18.70 -26.05
N LEU A 306 3.55 -17.91 -26.87
CA LEU A 306 3.77 -16.45 -26.94
C LEU A 306 3.30 -15.75 -25.65
N GLU A 307 2.22 -16.22 -25.03
CA GLU A 307 1.76 -15.69 -23.74
C GLU A 307 2.71 -16.03 -22.60
N LYS A 308 3.43 -17.15 -22.65
CA LYS A 308 4.51 -17.43 -21.69
C LYS A 308 5.73 -16.55 -21.92
N LEU A 309 6.07 -16.24 -23.18
CA LEU A 309 7.19 -15.37 -23.54
C LEU A 309 6.90 -13.90 -23.20
N TYR A 310 5.66 -13.43 -23.38
CA TYR A 310 5.26 -12.04 -23.13
C TYR A 310 4.48 -11.81 -21.82
N GLY A 311 4.11 -12.88 -21.12
CA GLY A 311 3.25 -12.81 -19.94
C GLY A 311 4.01 -12.58 -18.64
N GLN A 312 5.33 -12.67 -18.66
CA GLN A 312 6.12 -12.29 -17.49
C GLN A 312 6.32 -10.79 -17.42
N ARG A 313 6.06 -10.24 -16.24
CA ARG A 313 6.20 -8.81 -15.97
C ARG A 313 7.03 -8.59 -14.73
N VAL A 314 8.00 -7.70 -14.84
CA VAL A 314 8.66 -7.10 -13.69
C VAL A 314 7.75 -6.00 -13.18
N ILE A 315 7.40 -6.10 -11.91
CA ILE A 315 6.54 -5.15 -11.22
C ILE A 315 7.25 -4.65 -9.96
N VAL A 316 6.84 -3.47 -9.50
CA VAL A 316 7.16 -3.06 -8.14
C VAL A 316 6.42 -3.97 -7.16
N GLY A 317 7.11 -4.52 -6.17
CA GLY A 317 6.52 -5.51 -5.25
C GLY A 317 5.33 -4.96 -4.44
N HIS A 318 5.25 -3.63 -4.28
CA HIS A 318 4.10 -2.96 -3.67
C HIS A 318 4.01 -1.49 -4.06
N ARG A 319 2.80 -0.93 -4.16
CA ARG A 319 2.57 0.49 -4.47
C ARG A 319 3.33 1.44 -3.54
N THR A 320 3.40 1.13 -2.24
CA THR A 320 4.15 1.94 -1.26
C THR A 320 5.65 2.06 -1.59
N ILE A 321 6.24 1.06 -2.24
CA ILE A 321 7.64 1.13 -2.69
C ILE A 321 7.73 2.14 -3.84
N ALA A 322 6.80 2.12 -4.80
CA ALA A 322 6.77 3.08 -5.91
C ALA A 322 6.57 4.52 -5.40
N GLU A 323 5.67 4.72 -4.43
CA GLU A 323 5.45 6.02 -3.80
C GLU A 323 6.71 6.53 -3.07
N PHE A 324 7.39 5.67 -2.32
CA PHE A 324 8.66 6.01 -1.68
C PHE A 324 9.72 6.43 -2.70
N LEU A 325 9.90 5.65 -3.78
CA LEU A 325 10.88 5.95 -4.82
C LEU A 325 10.59 7.25 -5.57
N ARG A 326 9.31 7.58 -5.79
CA ARG A 326 8.89 8.84 -6.41
C ARG A 326 9.03 10.04 -5.48
N SER A 327 8.92 9.84 -4.17
CA SER A 327 9.05 10.93 -3.18
C SER A 327 10.48 11.40 -2.94
N GLU A 328 11.47 10.57 -3.30
CA GLU A 328 12.91 10.84 -3.17
C GLU A 328 13.55 11.30 -4.49
N GLN A 329 12.77 11.51 -5.55
CA GLN A 329 13.20 12.09 -6.84
C GLN A 329 13.11 13.62 -6.82
#